data_AF-A0A090EAB6-F1
#
_entry.id   AF-A0A090EAB6-F1
#
_cell.length_a   1.000
_cell.length_b   1.000
_cell.length_c   1.000
_cell.angle_alpha   90.00
_cell.angle_beta   90.00
_cell.angle_gamma   90.00
#
_symmetry.space_group_name_H-M   'P 1'
#
loop_
_entity.id
_entity.type
_entity.pdbx_description
1 polymer ?
#
loop_
_entity_poly.entity_id
_entity_poly.type
_entity_poly.pdbx_seq_one_letter_code
_entity_poly.pdbx_strand_id
1 'polypeptide(L)'
;MVDLVGTCPKSFWHEWIAEGDPAGSKWSGETWGWFTGHSLIQSIQRGDRFYVVAFGRLRGYAPVTSVHLSPTGKGGAILRQGDAVAVTINMPTPGFRGLRERWWPREIEIPFPNWRVP
;
A
#
# COMPACT_ATOMS: atom_id res chain seq x y z
N MET A 1 -1.57 -11.33 11.60
CA MET A 1 -1.06 -10.39 10.59
C MET A 1 -2.26 -9.87 9.83
N VAL A 2 -2.49 -8.56 9.87
CA VAL A 2 -3.60 -7.92 9.15
C VAL A 2 -3.00 -7.00 8.11
N ASP A 3 -2.93 -7.50 6.88
CA ASP A 3 -2.53 -6.67 5.76
C ASP A 3 -3.64 -5.68 5.43
N LEU A 4 -3.27 -4.43 5.16
CA LEU A 4 -4.22 -3.40 4.75
C LEU A 4 -4.00 -3.00 3.30
N VAL A 5 -5.06 -2.52 2.70
CA VAL A 5 -5.13 -2.08 1.32
C VAL A 5 -5.58 -0.62 1.31
N GLY A 6 -4.83 0.23 0.60
CA GLY A 6 -5.22 1.59 0.26
C GLY A 6 -5.47 1.74 -1.24
N THR A 7 -6.34 2.67 -1.62
CA THR A 7 -6.55 3.04 -3.02
C THR A 7 -5.82 4.35 -3.33
N CYS A 8 -4.87 4.31 -4.25
CA CYS A 8 -4.26 5.50 -4.83
C CYS A 8 -5.24 6.10 -5.86
N PRO A 9 -5.67 7.37 -5.71
CA PRO A 9 -6.52 8.03 -6.68
C PRO A 9 -5.87 8.10 -8.06
N LYS A 10 -6.65 7.89 -9.13
CA LYS A 10 -6.14 7.94 -10.52
C LYS A 10 -5.43 9.25 -10.86
N SER A 11 -5.94 10.36 -10.32
CA SER A 11 -5.39 11.70 -10.51
C SER A 11 -4.09 11.98 -9.76
N PHE A 12 -3.71 11.11 -8.83
CA PHE A 12 -2.49 11.23 -8.02
C PHE A 12 -1.47 10.13 -8.35
N TRP A 13 -1.71 9.36 -9.40
CA TRP A 13 -0.91 8.18 -9.73
C TRP A 13 0.54 8.51 -10.09
N HIS A 14 0.73 9.58 -10.86
CA HIS A 14 2.06 9.96 -11.34
C HIS A 14 2.92 10.50 -10.19
N GLU A 15 2.31 11.31 -9.33
CA GLU A 15 2.89 11.83 -8.10
C GLU A 15 3.23 10.68 -7.14
N TRP A 16 2.30 9.73 -6.96
CA TRP A 16 2.53 8.56 -6.10
C TRP A 16 3.65 7.64 -6.59
N ILE A 17 3.87 7.51 -7.91
CA ILE A 17 5.02 6.75 -8.44
C ILE A 17 6.33 7.50 -8.22
N ALA A 18 6.30 8.83 -8.36
CA ALA A 18 7.46 9.68 -8.17
C ALA A 18 7.84 9.81 -6.68
N GLU A 19 6.86 9.67 -5.79
CA GLU A 19 7.02 9.65 -4.34
C GLU A 19 7.36 8.24 -3.83
N GLY A 20 8.29 8.12 -2.91
CA GLY A 20 8.60 6.83 -2.30
C GLY A 20 9.70 6.03 -2.95
N ASP A 21 9.92 4.85 -2.36
CA ASP A 21 10.68 3.76 -2.97
C ASP A 21 9.70 2.80 -3.65
N PRO A 22 9.46 2.96 -4.97
CA PRO A 22 8.55 2.08 -5.69
C PRO A 22 9.16 0.68 -5.87
N ALA A 23 8.33 -0.28 -6.26
CA ALA A 23 8.78 -1.64 -6.47
C ALA A 23 9.93 -1.73 -7.50
N GLY A 24 10.99 -2.44 -7.11
CA GLY A 24 12.22 -2.59 -7.89
C GLY A 24 13.26 -1.47 -7.68
N SER A 25 12.95 -0.44 -6.89
CA SER A 25 13.93 0.57 -6.49
C SER A 25 14.69 0.16 -5.22
N LYS A 26 15.93 0.63 -5.10
CA LYS A 26 16.67 0.55 -3.83
C LYS A 26 16.04 1.49 -2.81
N TRP A 27 16.18 1.17 -1.53
CA TRP A 27 15.80 2.09 -0.45
C TRP A 27 16.57 3.41 -0.58
N SER A 28 15.85 4.54 -0.59
CA SER A 28 16.44 5.87 -0.68
C SER A 28 17.15 6.33 0.59
N GLY A 29 16.96 5.63 1.72
CA GLY A 29 17.35 6.09 3.06
C GLY A 29 16.25 6.91 3.75
N GLU A 30 15.14 7.21 3.06
CA GLU A 30 14.01 7.94 3.61
C GLU A 30 12.90 7.00 4.08
N THR A 31 11.99 7.54 4.89
CA THR A 31 10.78 6.83 5.34
C THR A 31 9.56 7.54 4.78
N TRP A 32 8.69 6.78 4.12
CA TRP A 32 7.52 7.29 3.42
C TRP A 32 6.25 6.89 4.14
N GLY A 33 5.29 7.80 4.24
CA GLY A 33 4.06 7.60 5.00
C GLY A 33 2.82 7.55 4.13
N TRP A 34 1.97 6.53 4.32
CA TRP A 34 0.57 6.59 3.91
C TRP A 34 -0.26 7.22 5.02
N PHE A 35 -0.69 8.46 4.83
CA PHE A 35 -1.53 9.18 5.78
C PHE A 35 -3.00 8.86 5.59
N THR A 36 -3.71 8.61 6.69
CA THR A 36 -5.13 8.22 6.65
C THR A 36 -5.87 8.62 7.91
N GLY A 37 -7.14 8.99 7.78
CA GLY A 37 -8.08 9.19 8.89
C GLY A 37 -8.88 7.95 9.24
N HIS A 38 -8.53 6.78 8.69
CA HIS A 38 -9.32 5.56 8.83
C HIS A 38 -8.89 4.74 10.06
N SER A 39 -9.86 4.28 10.87
CA SER A 39 -9.59 3.55 12.12
C SER A 39 -8.87 2.21 11.94
N LEU A 40 -9.02 1.55 10.79
CA LEU A 40 -8.31 0.29 10.49
C LEU A 40 -6.79 0.38 10.56
N ILE A 41 -6.19 1.59 10.54
CA ILE A 41 -4.75 1.75 10.79
C ILE A 41 -4.32 1.13 12.14
N GLN A 42 -5.22 1.01 13.12
CA GLN A 42 -4.93 0.35 14.40
C GLN A 42 -4.67 -1.15 14.27
N SER A 43 -5.11 -1.78 13.18
CA SER A 43 -5.01 -3.23 12.97
C SER A 43 -3.70 -3.65 12.30
N ILE A 44 -3.00 -2.74 11.61
CA ILE A 44 -1.74 -3.04 10.92
C ILE A 44 -0.55 -2.76 11.83
N GLN A 45 0.49 -3.58 11.73
CA GLN A 45 1.70 -3.45 12.53
C GLN A 45 2.97 -3.65 11.70
N ARG A 46 4.12 -3.42 12.31
CA ARG A 46 5.42 -3.68 11.69
C ARG A 46 5.52 -5.13 11.18
N GLY A 47 5.98 -5.29 9.94
CA GLY A 47 6.12 -6.58 9.27
C GLY A 47 4.88 -7.03 8.48
N ASP A 48 3.71 -6.42 8.70
CA ASP A 48 2.56 -6.61 7.81
C ASP A 48 2.80 -5.94 6.45
N ARG A 49 1.96 -6.27 5.46
CA ARG A 49 2.04 -5.69 4.12
C ARG A 49 0.99 -4.60 3.95
N PHE A 50 1.41 -3.46 3.42
CA PHE A 50 0.51 -2.42 2.97
C PHE A 50 0.39 -2.44 1.44
N TYR A 51 -0.78 -2.83 0.94
CA TYR A 51 -1.08 -2.97 -0.47
C TYR A 51 -1.64 -1.68 -1.08
N VAL A 52 -1.31 -1.42 -2.34
CA VAL A 52 -1.82 -0.29 -3.11
C VAL A 52 -2.64 -0.77 -4.30
N VAL A 53 -3.83 -0.20 -4.44
CA VAL A 53 -4.73 -0.40 -5.58
C VAL A 53 -4.80 0.89 -6.39
N ALA A 54 -4.68 0.78 -7.71
CA ALA A 54 -4.85 1.91 -8.63
C ALA A 54 -5.37 1.41 -9.98
N PHE A 55 -6.26 2.18 -10.61
CA PHE A 55 -6.94 1.83 -11.87
C PHE A 55 -7.59 0.44 -11.88
N GLY A 56 -8.25 0.08 -10.78
CA GLY A 56 -8.99 -1.20 -10.70
C GLY A 56 -8.11 -2.43 -10.60
N ARG A 57 -6.82 -2.27 -10.30
CA ARG A 57 -5.83 -3.35 -10.19
C ARG A 57 -5.03 -3.23 -8.90
N LEU A 58 -4.68 -4.37 -8.33
CA LEU A 58 -3.61 -4.44 -7.33
C LEU A 58 -2.27 -4.11 -8.00
N ARG A 59 -1.50 -3.18 -7.41
CA ARG A 59 -0.22 -2.71 -7.94
C ARG A 59 0.98 -3.32 -7.24
N GLY A 60 0.79 -3.72 -5.99
CA GLY A 60 1.84 -4.30 -5.17
C GLY A 60 1.63 -3.98 -3.70
N TYR A 61 2.66 -4.27 -2.92
CA TYR A 61 2.72 -3.91 -1.51
C TYR A 61 4.08 -3.37 -1.12
N ALA A 62 4.15 -2.73 0.04
CA ALA A 62 5.39 -2.47 0.76
C ALA A 62 5.30 -3.07 2.17
N PRO A 63 6.40 -3.63 2.70
CA PRO A 63 6.47 -4.00 4.11
C PRO A 63 6.31 -2.77 5.01
N VAL A 64 5.49 -2.90 6.05
CA VAL A 64 5.33 -1.84 7.06
C VAL A 64 6.51 -1.87 8.02
N THR A 65 7.16 -0.73 8.20
CA THR A 65 8.31 -0.58 9.11
C THR A 65 7.89 -0.03 10.47
N SER A 66 6.89 0.84 10.50
CA SER A 66 6.27 1.37 11.72
C SER A 66 4.88 1.97 11.42
N VAL A 67 4.11 2.23 12.49
CA VAL A 67 2.78 2.85 12.39
C VAL A 67 2.71 3.95 13.44
N HIS A 68 2.40 5.17 13.02
CA HIS A 68 2.25 6.31 13.91
C HIS A 68 0.77 6.66 14.00
N LEU A 69 0.15 6.35 15.14
CA LEU A 69 -1.25 6.68 15.38
C LEU A 69 -1.38 8.14 15.82
N SER A 70 -2.44 8.79 15.35
CA SER A 70 -2.87 10.09 15.89
C SER A 70 -3.28 9.94 17.37
N PRO A 71 -3.25 11.03 18.17
CA PRO A 71 -3.63 10.99 19.59
C PRO A 71 -5.06 10.48 19.84
N THR A 72 -5.96 10.65 18.86
CA THR A 72 -7.35 10.19 18.95
C THR A 72 -7.53 8.73 18.52
N GLY A 73 -6.48 8.10 18.00
CA GLY A 73 -6.53 6.77 17.37
C GLY A 73 -7.30 6.72 16.04
N LYS A 74 -7.94 7.82 15.61
CA LYS A 74 -8.80 7.86 14.40
C LYS A 74 -7.99 8.27 13.16
N GLY A 75 -6.88 7.58 12.92
CA GLY A 75 -5.97 7.87 11.82
C GLY A 75 -4.51 7.94 12.25
N GLY A 76 -3.65 8.28 11.30
CA GLY A 76 -2.20 8.31 11.49
C GLY A 76 -1.46 8.11 10.17
N ALA A 77 -0.24 7.59 10.28
CA ALA A 77 0.63 7.27 9.15
C ALA A 77 1.10 5.82 9.22
N ILE A 78 0.92 5.09 8.12
CA ILE A 78 1.55 3.77 7.91
C ILE A 78 2.89 4.04 7.25
N LEU A 79 3.98 3.75 7.96
CA LEU A 79 5.32 4.05 7.51
C LEU A 79 5.95 2.85 6.81
N ARG A 80 6.57 3.13 5.68
CA ARG A 80 7.24 2.17 4.79
C ARG A 80 8.56 2.75 4.31
N GLN A 81 9.44 1.87 3.87
CA GLN A 81 10.75 2.21 3.31
C GLN A 81 10.85 1.53 1.93
N GLY A 82 12.04 1.05 1.56
CA GLY A 82 12.25 0.20 0.38
C GLY A 82 11.55 -1.16 0.44
N ASP A 83 11.99 -2.07 -0.43
CA ASP A 83 11.48 -3.45 -0.54
C ASP A 83 10.01 -3.57 -0.96
N ALA A 84 9.47 -2.54 -1.61
CA ALA A 84 8.19 -2.65 -2.28
C ALA A 84 8.25 -3.74 -3.36
N VAL A 85 7.17 -4.54 -3.46
CA VAL A 85 7.07 -5.66 -4.40
C VAL A 85 5.88 -5.44 -5.33
N ALA A 86 6.16 -5.49 -6.64
CA ALA A 86 5.15 -5.37 -7.68
C ALA A 86 4.43 -6.71 -7.87
N VAL A 87 3.24 -6.81 -7.31
CA VAL A 87 2.37 -7.97 -7.45
C VAL A 87 0.97 -7.55 -7.87
N THR A 88 0.24 -8.46 -8.49
CA THR A 88 -1.17 -8.31 -8.81
C THR A 88 -1.92 -9.62 -8.61
N ILE A 89 -3.22 -9.60 -8.88
CA ILE A 89 -4.09 -10.78 -8.92
C ILE A 89 -4.92 -10.74 -10.20
N ASN A 90 -5.37 -11.90 -10.69
CA ASN A 90 -6.16 -11.98 -11.93
C ASN A 90 -7.59 -11.42 -11.79
N MET A 91 -8.01 -11.11 -10.57
CA MET A 91 -9.33 -10.55 -10.30
C MET A 91 -9.29 -9.01 -10.31
N PRO A 92 -10.33 -8.34 -10.82
CA PRO A 92 -10.45 -6.90 -10.68
C PRO A 92 -10.44 -6.47 -9.21
N THR A 93 -9.70 -5.41 -8.91
CA THR A 93 -9.59 -4.82 -7.57
C THR A 93 -10.09 -3.38 -7.63
N PRO A 94 -11.43 -3.15 -7.60
CA PRO A 94 -11.98 -1.81 -7.71
C PRO A 94 -11.50 -0.93 -6.55
N GLY A 95 -11.28 0.35 -6.85
CA GLY A 95 -10.89 1.34 -5.85
C GLY A 95 -11.99 1.60 -4.84
N PHE A 96 -11.60 2.02 -3.64
CA PHE A 96 -12.50 2.32 -2.52
C PHE A 96 -11.95 3.50 -1.71
N ARG A 97 -12.79 4.06 -0.83
CA ARG A 97 -12.38 5.13 0.09
C ARG A 97 -11.84 4.54 1.39
N GLY A 98 -10.74 5.10 1.91
CA GLY A 98 -10.18 4.71 3.20
C GLY A 98 -9.29 3.48 3.08
N LEU A 99 -9.37 2.60 4.09
CA LEU A 99 -8.60 1.37 4.16
C LEU A 99 -9.53 0.16 4.17
N ARG A 100 -9.02 -0.98 3.70
CA ARG A 100 -9.66 -2.29 3.89
C ARG A 100 -8.61 -3.31 4.31
N GLU A 101 -9.03 -4.32 5.04
CA GLU A 101 -8.23 -5.53 5.21
C GLU A 101 -8.08 -6.27 3.87
N ARG A 102 -6.93 -6.87 3.62
CA ARG A 102 -6.72 -7.73 2.45
C ARG A 102 -7.79 -8.82 2.42
N TRP A 103 -8.44 -8.98 1.27
CA TRP A 103 -9.56 -9.91 1.08
C TRP A 103 -9.31 -11.03 0.04
N TRP A 104 -8.06 -11.17 -0.43
CA TRP A 104 -7.64 -12.26 -1.31
C TRP A 104 -6.52 -13.07 -0.66
N PRO A 105 -6.39 -14.39 -0.90
CA PRO A 105 -5.25 -15.19 -0.40
C PRO A 105 -3.90 -14.69 -0.96
N ARG A 106 -2.80 -14.73 -0.18
CA ARG A 106 -1.48 -14.25 -0.67
C ARG A 106 -0.93 -15.13 -1.80
N GLU A 107 -1.37 -16.38 -1.86
CA GLU A 107 -0.89 -17.43 -2.76
C GLU A 107 -1.32 -17.19 -4.21
N ILE A 108 -2.34 -16.35 -4.43
CA ILE A 108 -2.79 -15.98 -5.78
C ILE A 108 -2.09 -14.73 -6.32
N GLU A 109 -1.17 -14.15 -5.55
CA GLU A 109 -0.35 -13.02 -5.99
C GLU A 109 0.63 -13.47 -7.07
N ILE A 110 0.62 -12.76 -8.19
CA ILE A 110 1.54 -12.99 -9.30
C ILE A 110 2.40 -11.74 -9.55
N PRO A 111 3.62 -11.88 -10.09
CA PRO A 111 4.45 -10.74 -10.45
C PRO A 111 3.72 -9.77 -11.38
N PHE A 112 3.86 -8.47 -11.14
CA PHE A 112 3.27 -7.43 -12.01
C PHE A 112 4.36 -6.54 -12.63
N PRO A 113 5.09 -7.02 -13.67
CA PRO A 113 6.23 -6.29 -14.23
C PRO A 113 5.86 -4.90 -14.77
N ASN A 114 4.66 -4.75 -15.33
CA ASN A 114 4.18 -3.50 -15.93
C ASN A 114 3.30 -2.68 -14.98
N TRP A 115 3.51 -2.78 -13.67
CA TRP A 115 2.65 -2.17 -12.65
C TRP A 115 2.51 -0.65 -12.78
N ARG A 116 3.45 0.06 -13.42
CA ARG A 116 3.41 1.52 -13.63
C ARG A 116 2.39 1.96 -14.69
N VAL A 117 2.05 1.07 -15.61
CA VAL A 117 1.12 1.37 -16.72
C VAL A 117 -0.31 1.36 -16.17
N PRO A 118 -1.11 2.43 -16.38
CA PRO A 118 -2.51 2.49 -15.94
C PRO A 118 -3.35 1.28 -16.33
#